data_AF-A0A349YLR5-F1
#
_entry.id   AF-A0A349YLR5-F1
#
_cell.length_a   1.000
_cell.length_b   1.000
_cell.length_c   1.000
_cell.angle_alpha   90.00
_cell.angle_beta   90.00
_cell.angle_gamma   90.00
#
_symmetry.space_group_name_H-M   'P 1'
#
loop_
_entity.id
_entity.type
_entity.pdbx_description
1 polymer ?
#
loop_
_entity_poly.entity_id
_entity_poly.type
_entity_poly.pdbx_seq_one_letter_code
_entity_poly.pdbx_strand_id
1 'polypeptide(L)'
;MQMILNELSANFPVSTREEGKLVMANFLEVCQEVRKILLNDSMILDKDYNVFYLAKNYHISEWRKDPTVDREQQRLFRSILNKAVVYDGREIDDVHIDVSDSEFTYDEKSAIGCLIAYETNNFVVSFKTHKCWEKTFIKGLYSTLLEEETIESPKEVQVFNICKTKDIDGLKENYHEQINQKFQNIRSGRDLVEHLTEWFPAIQFCDRAIEQLSKENYLINLQQIIKKLLELNQYFSDVKGSFDMSALKHCTPESEATLKHYKQEHTFLTPDGREELFSFHLRYTGTYAGRIFFKPDVGNQRCIVAHIGKKLKNQTYH
;
A
#
# COMPACT_ATOMS: atom_id res chain seq x y z
N MET A 1 -1.03 0.69 8.57
CA MET A 1 -2.22 1.14 7.82
C MET A 1 -2.34 2.66 7.88
N GLN A 2 -2.80 3.27 6.79
CA GLN A 2 -2.95 4.71 6.59
C GLN A 2 -4.27 4.97 5.85
N MET A 3 -4.92 6.09 6.14
CA MET A 3 -6.12 6.51 5.41
C MET A 3 -5.72 7.03 4.02
N ILE A 4 -6.43 6.57 2.99
CA ILE A 4 -6.29 7.09 1.63
C ILE A 4 -7.66 7.59 1.19
N LEU A 5 -7.72 8.76 0.58
CA LEU A 5 -8.99 9.27 0.07
C LEU A 5 -9.36 8.54 -1.23
N ASN A 6 -10.60 8.05 -1.33
CA ASN A 6 -11.19 7.70 -2.62
C ASN A 6 -11.61 8.99 -3.34
N GLU A 7 -10.76 9.50 -4.21
CA GLU A 7 -10.95 10.76 -4.91
C GLU A 7 -12.18 10.77 -5.83
N LEU A 8 -12.56 9.61 -6.38
CA LEU A 8 -13.78 9.48 -7.19
C LEU A 8 -15.06 9.73 -6.39
N SER A 9 -15.00 9.53 -5.06
CA SER A 9 -16.10 9.87 -4.17
C SER A 9 -16.25 11.37 -3.92
N ALA A 10 -15.21 12.16 -4.18
CA ALA A 10 -15.22 13.62 -4.00
C ALA A 10 -15.92 14.38 -5.14
N ASN A 11 -16.70 13.69 -5.97
CA ASN A 11 -17.65 14.29 -6.88
C ASN A 11 -19.03 14.39 -6.19
N PHE A 12 -19.43 15.60 -5.81
CA PHE A 12 -20.67 15.84 -5.06
C PHE A 12 -21.83 16.09 -6.02
N PRO A 13 -22.80 15.16 -6.18
CA PRO A 13 -23.93 15.32 -7.10
C PRO A 13 -25.06 16.19 -6.51
N VAL A 14 -24.83 16.81 -5.36
CA VAL A 14 -25.88 17.46 -4.56
C VAL A 14 -26.09 18.92 -4.97
N SER A 15 -27.32 19.38 -4.85
CA SER A 15 -27.74 20.70 -5.35
C SER A 15 -27.78 21.77 -4.26
N THR A 16 -27.91 21.36 -2.99
CA THR A 16 -28.08 22.28 -1.86
C THR A 16 -26.85 22.31 -0.95
N ARG A 17 -26.67 23.44 -0.24
CA ARG A 17 -25.56 23.60 0.72
C ARG A 17 -25.70 22.62 1.89
N GLU A 18 -26.93 22.38 2.31
CA GLU A 18 -27.31 21.51 3.42
C GLU A 18 -26.93 20.05 3.14
N GLU A 19 -27.22 19.54 1.94
CA GLU A 19 -26.78 18.21 1.51
C GLU A 19 -25.26 18.09 1.48
N GLY A 20 -24.56 19.11 0.94
CA GLY A 20 -23.10 19.15 0.91
C GLY A 20 -22.49 19.14 2.32
N LYS A 21 -23.09 19.89 3.25
CA LYS A 21 -22.71 19.90 4.68
C LYS A 21 -22.89 18.53 5.32
N LEU A 22 -24.00 17.84 5.03
CA LEU A 22 -24.28 16.51 5.58
C LEU A 22 -23.26 15.47 5.11
N VAL A 23 -22.91 15.48 3.82
CA VAL A 23 -21.88 14.57 3.27
C VAL A 23 -20.52 14.84 3.91
N MET A 24 -20.15 16.12 4.09
CA MET A 24 -18.90 16.49 4.76
C MET A 24 -18.89 16.07 6.23
N ALA A 25 -19.98 16.31 6.96
CA ALA A 25 -20.11 15.91 8.37
C ALA A 25 -19.93 14.39 8.54
N ASN A 26 -20.58 13.60 7.69
CA ASN A 26 -20.44 12.14 7.70
C ASN A 26 -19.01 11.68 7.40
N PHE A 27 -18.35 12.28 6.40
CA PHE A 27 -16.96 11.96 6.09
C PHE A 27 -16.02 12.27 7.26
N LEU A 28 -16.19 13.43 7.91
CA LEU A 28 -15.37 13.84 9.04
C LEU A 28 -15.57 12.95 10.26
N GLU A 29 -16.81 12.53 10.54
CA GLU A 29 -17.13 11.56 11.59
C GLU A 29 -16.39 10.23 11.35
N VAL A 30 -16.44 9.71 10.12
CA VAL A 30 -15.71 8.48 9.73
C VAL A 30 -14.20 8.65 9.95
N CYS A 31 -13.61 9.76 9.48
CA CYS A 31 -12.19 10.03 9.67
C CYS A 31 -11.81 10.08 11.15
N GLN A 32 -12.66 10.70 11.99
CA GLN A 32 -12.41 10.80 13.42
C GLN A 32 -12.41 9.43 14.10
N GLU A 33 -13.37 8.56 13.79
CA GLU A 33 -13.42 7.22 14.36
C GLU A 33 -12.26 6.34 13.90
N VAL A 34 -11.88 6.41 12.61
CA VAL A 34 -10.73 5.69 12.06
C VAL A 34 -9.42 6.14 12.74
N ARG A 35 -9.25 7.44 12.99
CA ARG A 35 -8.07 7.99 13.69
C ARG A 35 -7.88 7.48 15.11
N LYS A 36 -8.94 6.99 15.77
CA LYS A 36 -8.83 6.36 17.10
C LYS A 36 -8.19 4.97 17.04
N ILE A 37 -8.10 4.38 15.85
CA ILE A 37 -7.60 3.01 15.63
C ILE A 37 -6.18 3.03 15.06
N LEU A 38 -5.90 3.98 14.16
CA LEU A 38 -4.62 4.03 13.46
C LEU A 38 -3.50 4.65 14.32
N LEU A 39 -2.28 4.11 14.18
CA LEU A 39 -1.06 4.72 14.72
C LEU A 39 -0.63 5.97 13.93
N ASN A 40 -0.91 6.00 12.62
CA ASN A 40 -0.64 7.13 11.74
C ASN A 40 -1.98 7.80 11.35
N ASP A 41 -2.17 9.06 11.74
CA ASP A 41 -3.41 9.82 11.54
C ASP A 41 -3.39 10.74 10.30
N SER A 42 -2.30 10.71 9.53
CA SER A 42 -2.20 11.36 8.22
C SER A 42 -3.08 10.67 7.18
N MET A 43 -3.49 11.43 6.18
CA MET A 43 -4.29 10.95 5.04
C MET A 43 -3.52 11.16 3.75
N ILE A 44 -3.56 10.18 2.85
CA ILE A 44 -3.03 10.33 1.49
C ILE A 44 -4.15 10.86 0.57
N LEU A 45 -3.82 11.86 -0.24
CA LEU A 45 -4.73 12.53 -1.18
C LEU A 45 -4.15 12.45 -2.61
N ASP A 46 -5.01 12.39 -3.65
CA ASP A 46 -4.57 12.45 -5.07
C ASP A 46 -4.18 13.86 -5.52
N LYS A 47 -4.60 14.89 -4.78
CA LYS A 47 -4.36 16.30 -5.08
C LYS A 47 -4.60 17.19 -3.87
N ASP A 48 -4.41 18.50 -4.05
CA ASP A 48 -4.82 19.49 -3.05
C ASP A 48 -6.35 19.66 -3.00
N TYR A 49 -6.95 19.37 -1.84
CA TYR A 49 -8.37 19.55 -1.53
C TYR A 49 -8.71 20.92 -0.91
N ASN A 50 -7.90 21.94 -1.18
CA ASN A 50 -8.23 23.34 -0.92
C ASN A 50 -9.24 23.93 -1.92
N VAL A 51 -9.45 23.27 -3.07
CA VAL A 51 -10.31 23.77 -4.16
C VAL A 51 -11.18 22.65 -4.73
N PHE A 52 -12.39 22.48 -4.18
CA PHE A 52 -13.43 21.61 -4.76
C PHE A 52 -14.84 22.04 -4.32
N TYR A 53 -15.86 21.55 -5.03
CA TYR A 53 -17.27 21.85 -4.77
C TYR A 53 -17.91 20.79 -3.88
N LEU A 54 -18.65 21.22 -2.86
CA LEU A 54 -19.46 20.38 -1.99
C LEU A 54 -20.92 20.30 -2.43
N ALA A 55 -21.37 21.26 -3.24
CA ALA A 55 -22.67 21.28 -3.90
C ALA A 55 -22.61 22.25 -5.08
N LYS A 56 -23.70 22.32 -5.86
CA LYS A 56 -23.87 23.35 -6.90
C LYS A 56 -23.64 24.74 -6.30
N ASN A 57 -22.63 25.46 -6.80
CA ASN A 57 -22.24 26.80 -6.34
C ASN A 57 -21.94 26.89 -4.83
N TYR A 58 -21.42 25.80 -4.24
CA TYR A 58 -20.96 25.79 -2.86
C TYR A 58 -19.56 25.20 -2.77
N HIS A 59 -18.58 26.08 -2.62
CA HIS A 59 -17.17 25.71 -2.64
C HIS A 59 -16.63 25.40 -1.23
N ILE A 60 -15.62 24.54 -1.12
CA ILE A 60 -15.00 24.21 0.17
C ILE A 60 -14.48 25.45 0.93
N SER A 61 -14.02 26.47 0.21
CA SER A 61 -13.56 27.73 0.82
C SER A 61 -14.71 28.51 1.47
N GLU A 62 -15.93 28.39 0.97
CA GLU A 62 -17.13 28.94 1.59
C GLU A 62 -17.51 28.12 2.83
N TRP A 63 -17.51 26.79 2.73
CA TRP A 63 -17.81 25.89 3.86
C TRP A 63 -16.89 26.11 5.06
N ARG A 64 -15.60 26.39 4.82
CA ARG A 64 -14.61 26.72 5.87
C ARG A 64 -14.89 28.02 6.61
N LYS A 65 -15.72 28.91 6.04
CA LYS A 65 -16.08 30.21 6.60
C LYS A 65 -17.57 30.30 6.95
N ASP A 66 -18.34 29.25 6.66
CA ASP A 66 -19.78 29.24 6.87
C ASP A 66 -20.06 29.17 8.40
N PRO A 67 -20.74 30.19 8.97
CA PRO A 67 -21.01 30.23 10.41
C PRO A 67 -22.04 29.19 10.88
N THR A 68 -22.75 28.55 9.95
CA THR A 68 -23.73 27.50 10.24
C THR A 68 -23.10 26.11 10.32
N VAL A 69 -21.83 25.98 9.94
CA VAL A 69 -21.06 24.73 10.05
C VAL A 69 -20.41 24.67 11.44
N ASP A 70 -20.44 23.49 12.06
CA ASP A 70 -19.78 23.26 13.34
C ASP A 70 -18.28 23.59 13.26
N ARG A 71 -17.82 24.41 14.20
CA ARG A 71 -16.43 24.87 14.26
C ARG A 71 -15.43 23.74 14.47
N GLU A 72 -15.81 22.68 15.19
CA GLU A 72 -14.97 21.49 15.37
C GLU A 72 -14.85 20.69 14.08
N GLN A 73 -15.91 20.61 13.26
CA GLN A 73 -15.81 20.01 11.92
C GLN A 73 -14.82 20.78 11.04
N GLN A 74 -14.90 22.12 11.03
CA GLN A 74 -13.97 22.96 10.29
C GLN A 74 -12.52 22.77 10.75
N ARG A 75 -12.30 22.70 12.08
CA ARG A 75 -10.98 22.44 12.68
C ARG A 75 -10.45 21.05 12.31
N LEU A 76 -11.29 20.02 12.37
CA LEU A 76 -10.94 18.66 12.02
C LEU A 76 -10.52 18.55 10.56
N PHE A 77 -11.31 19.11 9.63
CA PHE A 77 -10.96 19.11 8.21
C PHE A 77 -9.62 19.82 7.95
N ARG A 78 -9.39 20.97 8.60
CA ARG A 78 -8.10 21.67 8.51
C ARG A 78 -6.94 20.83 9.04
N SER A 79 -7.14 20.13 10.16
CA SER A 79 -6.14 19.21 10.74
C SER A 79 -5.83 18.03 9.81
N ILE A 80 -6.85 17.49 9.13
CA ILE A 80 -6.65 16.45 8.10
C ILE A 80 -5.75 16.96 6.99
N LEU A 81 -6.08 18.10 6.38
CA LEU A 81 -5.30 18.64 5.26
C LEU A 81 -3.88 19.04 5.65
N ASN A 82 -3.69 19.65 6.82
CA ASN A 82 -2.35 20.04 7.28
C ASN A 82 -1.40 18.85 7.51
N LYS A 83 -1.95 17.68 7.82
CA LYS A 83 -1.19 16.43 8.00
C LYS A 83 -1.21 15.54 6.76
N ALA A 84 -1.92 15.94 5.72
CA ALA A 84 -2.11 15.10 4.55
C ALA A 84 -0.82 15.03 3.74
N VAL A 85 -0.58 13.87 3.15
CA VAL A 85 0.44 13.67 2.13
C VAL A 85 -0.27 13.73 0.79
N VAL A 86 0.09 14.69 -0.05
CA VAL A 86 -0.48 14.80 -1.39
C VAL A 86 0.39 13.99 -2.35
N TYR A 87 -0.20 12.98 -2.95
CA TYR A 87 0.39 12.26 -4.08
C TYR A 87 0.20 13.11 -5.34
N ASP A 88 1.21 13.90 -5.72
CA ASP A 88 1.13 14.75 -6.92
C ASP A 88 1.86 14.17 -8.14
N GLY A 89 2.25 12.89 -8.06
CA GLY A 89 3.06 12.19 -9.05
C GLY A 89 4.47 12.75 -9.24
N ARG A 90 4.87 13.75 -8.44
CA ARG A 90 6.19 14.39 -8.47
C ARG A 90 6.92 14.07 -7.16
N GLU A 91 8.25 14.00 -7.25
CA GLU A 91 9.15 13.65 -6.16
C GLU A 91 9.30 14.80 -5.15
N ILE A 92 8.21 15.25 -4.51
CA ILE A 92 8.27 16.36 -3.57
C ILE A 92 7.71 15.94 -2.19
N ASP A 93 8.67 15.66 -1.30
CA ASP A 93 8.62 15.43 0.15
C ASP A 93 8.27 14.02 0.70
N ASP A 94 9.23 13.50 1.48
CA ASP A 94 9.32 12.39 2.47
C ASP A 94 8.52 11.07 2.35
N VAL A 95 7.48 10.95 1.51
CA VAL A 95 6.73 9.71 1.28
C VAL A 95 6.42 9.55 -0.21
N HIS A 96 7.38 9.01 -0.96
CA HIS A 96 7.26 8.73 -2.38
C HIS A 96 6.56 7.38 -2.63
N ILE A 97 5.24 7.36 -2.81
CA ILE A 97 4.53 6.11 -3.14
C ILE A 97 4.66 5.83 -4.63
N ASP A 98 5.59 4.96 -5.00
CA ASP A 98 5.86 4.64 -6.41
C ASP A 98 4.83 3.65 -6.99
N VAL A 99 3.81 4.17 -7.68
CA VAL A 99 2.79 3.38 -8.39
C VAL A 99 2.84 3.60 -9.91
N SER A 100 3.96 4.09 -10.46
CA SER A 100 4.07 4.44 -11.89
C SER A 100 3.78 3.27 -12.83
N ASP A 101 4.10 2.06 -12.37
CA ASP A 101 4.02 0.83 -13.17
C ASP A 101 2.66 0.12 -13.03
N SER A 102 1.68 0.75 -12.39
CA SER A 102 0.41 0.12 -12.06
C SER A 102 -0.77 1.06 -12.28
N GLU A 103 -1.91 0.49 -12.63
CA GLU A 103 -3.17 1.21 -12.77
C GLU A 103 -4.28 0.46 -12.04
N PHE A 104 -5.17 1.23 -11.41
CA PHE A 104 -6.45 0.74 -10.92
C PHE A 104 -7.54 1.55 -11.58
N THR A 105 -8.49 0.88 -12.24
CA THR A 105 -9.66 1.52 -12.83
C THR A 105 -10.95 1.08 -12.16
N TYR A 106 -11.85 2.04 -11.96
CA TYR A 106 -13.24 1.82 -11.55
C TYR A 106 -14.14 2.45 -12.60
N ASP A 107 -14.99 1.65 -13.25
CA ASP A 107 -15.93 2.14 -14.27
C ASP A 107 -15.21 2.99 -15.34
N GLU A 108 -14.12 2.44 -15.89
CA GLU A 108 -13.24 3.06 -16.89
C GLU A 108 -12.50 4.34 -16.43
N LYS A 109 -12.63 4.73 -15.17
CA LYS A 109 -11.92 5.88 -14.59
C LYS A 109 -10.73 5.41 -13.77
N SER A 110 -9.60 6.10 -13.93
CA SER A 110 -8.46 5.94 -13.04
C SER A 110 -8.88 6.25 -11.60
N ALA A 111 -8.58 5.34 -10.68
CA ALA A 111 -8.89 5.43 -9.27
C ALA A 111 -7.59 5.37 -8.45
N ILE A 112 -6.89 6.52 -8.35
CA ILE A 112 -5.58 6.67 -7.72
C ILE A 112 -5.62 6.25 -6.25
N GLY A 113 -6.64 6.67 -5.50
CA GLY A 113 -6.78 6.28 -4.10
C GLY A 113 -6.94 4.77 -3.94
N CYS A 114 -7.69 4.12 -4.84
CA CYS A 114 -7.83 2.67 -4.85
C CYS A 114 -6.52 1.97 -5.27
N LEU A 115 -5.79 2.53 -6.24
CA LEU A 115 -4.47 2.03 -6.64
C LEU A 115 -3.50 2.04 -5.46
N ILE A 116 -3.33 3.20 -4.81
CA ILE A 116 -2.46 3.35 -3.65
C ILE A 116 -2.89 2.38 -2.55
N ALA A 117 -4.19 2.29 -2.26
CA ALA A 117 -4.69 1.40 -1.21
C ALA A 117 -4.45 -0.07 -1.54
N TYR A 118 -4.61 -0.48 -2.79
CA TYR A 118 -4.35 -1.85 -3.22
C TYR A 118 -2.86 -2.23 -3.15
N GLU A 119 -1.98 -1.33 -3.63
CA GLU A 119 -0.53 -1.53 -3.70
C GLU A 119 0.12 -1.51 -2.31
N THR A 120 -0.36 -0.61 -1.45
CA THR A 120 0.14 -0.46 -0.07
C THR A 120 -0.66 -1.27 0.95
N ASN A 121 -1.63 -2.07 0.47
CA ASN A 121 -2.54 -2.88 1.29
C ASN A 121 -3.16 -2.08 2.45
N ASN A 122 -3.62 -0.88 2.10
CA ASN A 122 -4.38 0.02 2.92
C ASN A 122 -5.85 -0.02 2.50
N PHE A 123 -6.61 0.94 2.96
CA PHE A 123 -8.03 1.09 2.68
C PHE A 123 -8.30 2.50 2.21
N VAL A 124 -9.43 2.68 1.55
CA VAL A 124 -9.90 4.00 1.18
C VAL A 124 -11.01 4.48 2.10
N VAL A 125 -11.07 5.79 2.31
CA VAL A 125 -12.19 6.48 2.93
C VAL A 125 -12.94 7.22 1.84
N SER A 126 -14.26 7.06 1.77
CA SER A 126 -15.08 7.68 0.74
C SER A 126 -16.06 8.70 1.33
N PHE A 127 -16.30 9.77 0.58
CA PHE A 127 -17.48 10.60 0.79
C PHE A 127 -18.75 9.82 0.41
N LYS A 128 -19.81 9.99 1.19
CA LYS A 128 -21.13 9.39 0.92
C LYS A 128 -21.90 10.17 -0.17
N THR A 129 -21.31 10.31 -1.36
CA THR A 129 -21.89 11.05 -2.48
C THR A 129 -22.75 10.17 -3.39
N HIS A 130 -22.42 8.89 -3.52
CA HIS A 130 -23.11 7.93 -4.38
C HIS A 130 -23.21 6.56 -3.70
N LYS A 131 -24.26 5.79 -4.01
CA LYS A 131 -24.50 4.45 -3.42
C LYS A 131 -23.35 3.46 -3.67
N CYS A 132 -22.60 3.61 -4.76
CA CYS A 132 -21.45 2.75 -5.04
C CYS A 132 -20.35 2.89 -3.98
N TRP A 133 -20.19 4.07 -3.40
CA TRP A 133 -19.21 4.36 -2.34
C TRP A 133 -19.66 3.90 -0.96
N GLU A 134 -20.93 3.49 -0.80
CA GLU A 134 -21.44 2.92 0.44
C GLU A 134 -21.10 1.43 0.59
N LYS A 135 -20.49 0.81 -0.43
CA LYS A 135 -20.07 -0.58 -0.41
C LYS A 135 -18.77 -0.73 0.39
N THR A 136 -18.69 -1.76 1.22
CA THR A 136 -17.51 -2.11 2.04
C THR A 136 -16.27 -2.45 1.18
N PHE A 137 -16.49 -2.85 -0.07
CA PHE A 137 -15.43 -3.09 -1.04
C PHE A 137 -15.71 -2.35 -2.35
N ILE A 138 -14.68 -1.68 -2.87
CA ILE A 138 -14.68 -1.10 -4.22
C ILE A 138 -14.02 -2.13 -5.13
N LYS A 139 -14.79 -2.63 -6.10
CA LYS A 139 -14.30 -3.55 -7.13
C LYS A 139 -13.81 -2.76 -8.34
N GLY A 140 -12.66 -3.14 -8.87
CA GLY A 140 -12.09 -2.51 -10.06
C GLY A 140 -11.17 -3.46 -10.81
N LEU A 141 -10.59 -2.94 -11.88
CA LEU A 141 -9.59 -3.65 -12.67
C LEU A 141 -8.21 -3.12 -12.34
N TYR A 142 -7.29 -4.02 -12.03
CA TYR A 142 -5.90 -3.70 -11.77
C TYR A 142 -5.01 -4.25 -12.87
N SER A 143 -4.13 -3.42 -13.39
CA SER A 143 -3.11 -3.78 -14.37
C SER A 143 -1.76 -3.27 -13.89
N THR A 144 -0.70 -3.91 -14.36
CA THR A 144 0.68 -3.54 -14.03
C THR A 144 1.57 -3.82 -15.22
N LEU A 145 2.57 -2.97 -15.43
CA LEU A 145 3.62 -3.17 -16.41
C LEU A 145 4.55 -4.29 -15.93
N LEU A 146 4.75 -5.28 -16.79
CA LEU A 146 5.80 -6.27 -16.65
C LEU A 146 7.14 -5.67 -17.09
N GLU A 147 8.23 -6.33 -16.71
CA GLU A 147 9.59 -5.86 -17.00
C GLU A 147 9.95 -5.83 -18.49
N GLU A 148 9.17 -6.50 -19.34
CA GLU A 148 9.27 -6.44 -20.80
C GLU A 148 8.33 -5.37 -21.42
N GLU A 149 7.88 -4.41 -20.61
CA GLU A 149 6.89 -3.37 -20.98
C GLU A 149 5.55 -3.92 -21.48
N THR A 150 5.30 -5.21 -21.26
CA THR A 150 4.02 -5.84 -21.54
C THR A 150 3.06 -5.59 -20.37
N ILE A 151 1.84 -5.12 -20.66
CA ILE A 151 0.81 -4.92 -19.64
C ILE A 151 0.23 -6.29 -19.27
N GLU A 152 0.25 -6.66 -17.98
CA GLU A 152 -0.51 -7.82 -17.52
C GLU A 152 -2.00 -7.62 -17.84
N SER A 153 -2.68 -8.68 -18.30
CA SER A 153 -4.13 -8.65 -18.49
C SER A 153 -4.82 -8.11 -17.22
N PRO A 154 -5.72 -7.12 -17.31
CA PRO A 154 -6.37 -6.54 -16.15
C PRO A 154 -7.03 -7.60 -15.28
N LYS A 155 -6.76 -7.56 -13.97
CA LYS A 155 -7.27 -8.51 -12.98
C LYS A 155 -8.40 -7.84 -12.19
N GLU A 156 -9.50 -8.55 -11.98
CA GLU A 156 -10.54 -8.08 -11.06
C GLU A 156 -10.00 -8.12 -9.63
N VAL A 157 -10.04 -6.97 -8.97
CA VAL A 157 -9.54 -6.80 -7.60
C VAL A 157 -10.54 -5.99 -6.78
N GLN A 158 -10.34 -5.99 -5.46
CA GLN A 158 -11.16 -5.21 -4.55
C GLN A 158 -10.31 -4.51 -3.47
N VAL A 159 -10.76 -3.32 -3.08
CA VAL A 159 -10.15 -2.50 -2.03
C VAL A 159 -11.18 -2.27 -0.94
N PHE A 160 -10.75 -2.43 0.32
CA PHE A 160 -11.60 -2.14 1.48
C PHE A 160 -11.90 -0.65 1.56
N ASN A 161 -13.17 -0.32 1.76
CA ASN A 161 -13.67 1.05 1.75
C ASN A 161 -14.49 1.33 3.00
N ILE A 162 -14.23 2.48 3.61
CA ILE A 162 -14.97 2.98 4.76
C ILE A 162 -15.70 4.25 4.34
N CYS A 163 -17.03 4.15 4.28
CA CYS A 163 -17.92 5.28 4.02
C CYS A 163 -18.82 5.59 5.22
N LYS A 164 -18.96 4.64 6.17
CA LYS A 164 -19.80 4.78 7.35
C LYS A 164 -19.08 4.23 8.57
N THR A 165 -19.40 4.79 9.74
CA THR A 165 -18.82 4.38 11.03
C THR A 165 -19.05 2.90 11.34
N LYS A 166 -20.18 2.32 10.90
CA LYS A 166 -20.45 0.87 11.06
C LYS A 166 -19.47 -0.05 10.31
N ASP A 167 -18.77 0.45 9.29
CA ASP A 167 -17.83 -0.36 8.51
C ASP A 167 -16.45 -0.45 9.21
N ILE A 168 -16.26 0.31 10.29
CA ILE A 168 -14.99 0.41 11.03
C ILE A 168 -14.69 -0.84 11.86
N ASP A 169 -15.68 -1.61 12.30
CA ASP A 169 -15.40 -2.86 13.01
C ASP A 169 -14.73 -3.89 12.08
N GLY A 170 -15.14 -3.93 10.80
CA GLY A 170 -14.43 -4.70 9.77
C GLY A 170 -13.00 -4.22 9.52
N LEU A 171 -12.70 -2.92 9.74
CA LEU A 171 -11.32 -2.43 9.70
C LEU A 171 -10.48 -3.05 10.82
N LYS A 172 -11.02 -3.16 12.04
CA LYS A 172 -10.30 -3.73 13.19
C LYS A 172 -9.99 -5.20 12.96
N GLU A 173 -10.97 -5.98 12.51
CA GLU A 173 -10.79 -7.41 12.22
C GLU A 173 -9.70 -7.62 11.15
N ASN A 174 -9.80 -6.88 10.04
CA ASN A 174 -8.83 -6.94 8.94
C ASN A 174 -7.42 -6.44 9.36
N TYR A 175 -7.33 -5.39 10.19
CA TYR A 175 -6.07 -4.85 10.69
C TYR A 175 -5.38 -5.76 11.72
N HIS A 176 -6.15 -6.33 12.64
CA HIS A 176 -5.65 -7.22 13.68
C HIS A 176 -5.15 -8.56 13.12
N GLU A 177 -5.79 -9.09 12.07
CA GLU A 177 -5.33 -10.31 11.39
C GLU A 177 -4.01 -10.10 10.64
N GLN A 178 -3.76 -8.90 10.07
CA GLN A 178 -2.63 -8.69 9.16
C GLN A 178 -1.36 -8.16 9.81
N ILE A 179 -1.45 -7.35 10.88
CA ILE A 179 -0.28 -6.78 11.57
C ILE A 179 -0.41 -7.08 13.07
N ASN A 180 -0.48 -8.39 13.39
CA ASN A 180 -0.50 -8.97 14.73
C ASN A 180 0.12 -8.07 15.81
N GLN A 181 -0.43 -8.11 17.04
CA GLN A 181 0.10 -7.41 18.23
C GLN A 181 1.63 -7.45 18.36
N LYS A 182 2.27 -8.54 17.88
CA LYS A 182 3.72 -8.73 17.76
C LYS A 182 4.46 -7.56 17.08
N PHE A 183 3.90 -6.96 16.03
CA PHE A 183 4.57 -5.94 15.23
C PHE A 183 4.24 -4.50 15.65
N GLN A 184 3.32 -4.30 16.60
CA GLN A 184 2.87 -2.97 17.01
C GLN A 184 3.98 -2.11 17.63
N ASN A 185 5.06 -2.74 18.11
CA ASN A 185 6.20 -2.06 18.73
C ASN A 185 7.38 -1.84 17.78
N ILE A 186 7.34 -2.35 16.54
CA ILE A 186 8.40 -2.14 15.56
C ILE A 186 8.36 -0.68 15.10
N ARG A 187 9.47 0.04 15.28
CA ARG A 187 9.65 1.43 14.90
C ARG A 187 10.79 1.62 13.90
N SER A 188 11.72 0.68 13.85
CA SER A 188 12.85 0.68 12.92
C SER A 188 13.10 -0.72 12.36
N GLY A 189 13.86 -0.80 11.27
CA GLY A 189 14.29 -2.08 10.74
C GLY A 189 15.25 -2.83 11.67
N ARG A 190 15.97 -2.14 12.56
CA ARG A 190 16.78 -2.79 13.60
C ARG A 190 15.91 -3.58 14.57
N ASP A 191 14.80 -3.00 15.01
CA ASP A 191 13.87 -3.68 15.91
C ASP A 191 13.36 -4.97 15.26
N LEU A 192 13.11 -4.95 13.94
CA LEU A 192 12.66 -6.13 13.21
C LEU A 192 13.76 -7.19 13.07
N VAL A 193 15.01 -6.79 12.84
CA VAL A 193 16.16 -7.69 12.70
C VAL A 193 16.32 -8.60 13.93
N GLU A 194 16.09 -8.07 15.12
CA GLU A 194 16.19 -8.82 16.39
C GLU A 194 15.22 -10.00 16.49
N HIS A 195 14.13 -9.97 15.71
CA HIS A 195 13.07 -10.97 15.76
C HIS A 195 12.96 -11.84 14.50
N LEU A 196 13.82 -11.65 13.49
CA LEU A 196 13.66 -12.30 12.18
C LEU A 196 13.54 -13.83 12.27
N THR A 197 14.45 -14.46 13.01
CA THR A 197 14.48 -15.93 13.13
C THR A 197 13.28 -16.48 13.89
N GLU A 198 12.77 -15.74 14.89
CA GLU A 198 11.61 -16.13 15.68
C GLU A 198 10.31 -15.98 14.87
N TRP A 199 10.18 -14.89 14.12
CA TRP A 199 8.95 -14.51 13.45
C TRP A 199 8.81 -15.09 12.04
N PHE A 200 9.93 -15.37 11.38
CA PHE A 200 9.95 -15.88 10.01
C PHE A 200 10.78 -17.18 9.90
N PRO A 201 10.42 -18.26 10.61
CA PRO A 201 11.21 -19.50 10.67
C PRO A 201 11.35 -20.25 9.33
N ALA A 202 10.46 -19.99 8.35
CA ALA A 202 10.54 -20.52 7.00
C ALA A 202 11.39 -19.65 6.05
N ILE A 203 12.02 -18.58 6.56
CA ILE A 203 12.88 -17.68 5.79
C ILE A 203 14.30 -17.71 6.35
N GLN A 204 15.26 -17.92 5.47
CA GLN A 204 16.67 -17.77 5.76
C GLN A 204 17.18 -16.47 5.13
N PHE A 205 17.74 -15.56 5.92
CA PHE A 205 18.20 -14.27 5.43
C PHE A 205 19.70 -14.31 5.14
N CYS A 206 20.12 -13.77 3.98
CA CYS A 206 21.52 -13.44 3.74
C CYS A 206 21.92 -12.18 4.52
N ASP A 207 23.21 -12.05 4.84
CA ASP A 207 23.76 -10.89 5.56
C ASP A 207 23.40 -9.56 4.90
N ARG A 208 23.41 -9.51 3.56
CA ARG A 208 23.02 -8.33 2.80
C ARG A 208 21.58 -7.90 3.09
N ALA A 209 20.63 -8.85 3.10
CA ALA A 209 19.23 -8.54 3.38
C ALA A 209 19.05 -8.03 4.82
N ILE A 210 19.77 -8.61 5.78
CA ILE A 210 19.78 -8.17 7.18
C ILE A 210 20.34 -6.74 7.28
N GLU A 211 21.46 -6.46 6.61
CA GLU A 211 22.08 -5.13 6.61
C GLU A 211 21.14 -4.08 6.02
N GLN A 212 20.50 -4.39 4.88
CA GLN A 212 19.52 -3.50 4.24
C GLN A 212 18.32 -3.24 5.14
N LEU A 213 17.77 -4.29 5.76
CA LEU A 213 16.65 -4.16 6.67
C LEU A 213 17.02 -3.29 7.87
N SER A 214 18.22 -3.48 8.45
CA SER A 214 18.69 -2.71 9.61
C SER A 214 18.83 -1.20 9.35
N LYS A 215 18.88 -0.79 8.08
CA LYS A 215 18.99 0.60 7.63
C LYS A 215 17.64 1.23 7.27
N GLU A 216 16.55 0.46 7.24
CA GLU A 216 15.22 0.95 6.90
C GLU A 216 14.57 1.68 8.08
N ASN A 217 14.18 2.93 7.84
CA ASN A 217 13.64 3.84 8.87
C ASN A 217 12.24 4.36 8.52
N TYR A 218 11.78 4.15 7.28
CA TYR A 218 10.44 4.56 6.90
C TYR A 218 9.43 3.50 7.34
N LEU A 219 8.55 3.86 8.27
CA LEU A 219 7.53 2.95 8.80
C LEU A 219 6.64 2.33 7.70
N ILE A 220 6.36 3.08 6.62
CA ILE A 220 5.60 2.55 5.49
C ILE A 220 6.34 1.41 4.79
N ASN A 221 7.66 1.54 4.58
CA ASN A 221 8.49 0.47 3.98
C ASN A 221 8.53 -0.75 4.89
N LEU A 222 8.77 -0.54 6.19
CA LEU A 222 8.80 -1.63 7.17
C LEU A 222 7.48 -2.40 7.20
N GLN A 223 6.34 -1.70 7.19
CA GLN A 223 5.03 -2.34 7.15
C GLN A 223 4.87 -3.21 5.89
N GLN A 224 5.28 -2.71 4.73
CA GLN A 224 5.23 -3.49 3.49
C GLN A 224 6.17 -4.69 3.50
N ILE A 225 7.41 -4.50 3.97
CA ILE A 225 8.41 -5.58 4.06
C ILE A 225 7.91 -6.67 4.99
N ILE A 226 7.48 -6.32 6.22
CA ILE A 226 6.94 -7.29 7.19
C ILE A 226 5.80 -8.09 6.57
N LYS A 227 4.88 -7.42 5.87
CA LYS A 227 3.77 -8.09 5.21
C LYS A 227 4.25 -9.10 4.17
N LYS A 228 5.20 -8.72 3.31
CA LYS A 228 5.75 -9.63 2.30
C LYS A 228 6.53 -10.78 2.91
N LEU A 229 7.23 -10.55 4.02
CA LEU A 229 7.89 -11.62 4.78
C LEU A 229 6.87 -12.55 5.46
N LEU A 230 5.75 -12.05 5.96
CA LEU A 230 4.65 -12.90 6.45
C LEU A 230 4.03 -13.76 5.33
N GLU A 231 3.75 -13.15 4.17
CA GLU A 231 3.25 -13.86 2.98
C GLU A 231 4.21 -14.99 2.56
N LEU A 232 5.52 -14.69 2.46
CA LEU A 232 6.56 -15.70 2.16
C LEU A 232 6.63 -16.78 3.23
N ASN A 233 6.72 -16.39 4.50
CA ASN A 233 6.89 -17.32 5.60
C ASN A 233 5.72 -18.30 5.68
N GLN A 234 4.48 -17.80 5.56
CA GLN A 234 3.29 -18.65 5.57
C GLN A 234 3.31 -19.63 4.39
N TYR A 235 3.56 -19.11 3.18
CA TYR A 235 3.60 -19.94 1.99
C TYR A 235 4.64 -21.06 2.10
N PHE A 236 5.88 -20.75 2.48
CA PHE A 236 6.95 -21.75 2.57
C PHE A 236 6.79 -22.70 3.77
N SER A 237 6.08 -22.28 4.82
CA SER A 237 5.70 -23.18 5.93
C SER A 237 4.70 -24.25 5.50
N ASP A 238 3.78 -23.91 4.58
CA ASP A 238 2.67 -24.77 4.19
C ASP A 238 2.92 -25.58 2.91
N VAL A 239 3.80 -25.10 2.04
CA VAL A 239 4.01 -25.68 0.71
C VAL A 239 4.46 -27.13 0.80
N LYS A 240 3.82 -27.97 -0.02
CA LYS A 240 4.17 -29.38 -0.24
C LYS A 240 4.34 -29.59 -1.74
N GLY A 241 5.57 -29.79 -2.20
CA GLY A 241 5.85 -30.06 -3.61
C GLY A 241 6.67 -28.97 -4.29
N SER A 242 6.21 -28.45 -5.42
CA SER A 242 6.93 -27.43 -6.20
C SER A 242 6.53 -26.02 -5.79
N PHE A 243 7.45 -25.07 -5.97
CA PHE A 243 7.14 -23.65 -5.85
C PHE A 243 6.14 -23.22 -6.94
N ASP A 244 5.05 -22.59 -6.53
CA ASP A 244 4.03 -21.99 -7.37
C ASP A 244 4.03 -20.47 -7.13
N MET A 245 4.59 -19.73 -8.08
CA MET A 245 4.67 -18.27 -8.00
C MET A 245 3.29 -17.60 -7.99
N SER A 246 2.25 -18.24 -8.58
CA SER A 246 0.92 -17.63 -8.70
C SER A 246 0.20 -17.54 -7.36
N ALA A 247 0.62 -18.33 -6.37
CA ALA A 247 0.11 -18.29 -5.01
C ALA A 247 0.59 -17.06 -4.21
N LEU A 248 1.64 -16.37 -4.68
CA LEU A 248 2.19 -15.18 -4.02
C LEU A 248 1.89 -13.91 -4.83
N LYS A 249 1.19 -12.96 -4.20
CA LYS A 249 0.81 -11.71 -4.85
C LYS A 249 2.04 -10.84 -5.15
N HIS A 250 2.15 -10.40 -6.41
CA HIS A 250 3.27 -9.63 -6.94
C HIS A 250 4.62 -10.38 -6.93
N CYS A 251 4.57 -11.71 -7.03
CA CYS A 251 5.75 -12.53 -7.27
C CYS A 251 6.01 -12.67 -8.77
N THR A 252 7.22 -12.28 -9.21
CA THR A 252 7.67 -12.40 -10.59
C THR A 252 9.15 -12.78 -10.63
N PRO A 253 9.61 -13.59 -11.60
CA PRO A 253 11.02 -13.72 -11.88
C PRO A 253 11.53 -12.54 -12.71
N GLU A 254 12.81 -12.22 -12.58
CA GLU A 254 13.55 -11.41 -13.56
C GLU A 254 13.60 -12.12 -14.92
N SER A 255 13.60 -11.34 -16.00
CA SER A 255 13.72 -11.88 -17.36
C SER A 255 15.06 -12.57 -17.61
N GLU A 256 15.09 -13.54 -18.53
CA GLU A 256 16.33 -14.21 -18.92
C GLU A 256 17.37 -13.22 -19.47
N ALA A 257 16.91 -12.18 -20.17
CA ALA A 257 17.75 -11.12 -20.72
C ALA A 257 18.43 -10.32 -19.60
N THR A 258 17.66 -9.92 -18.57
CA THR A 258 18.20 -9.28 -17.37
C THR A 258 19.22 -10.17 -16.68
N LEU A 259 18.89 -11.43 -16.41
CA LEU A 259 19.80 -12.35 -15.68
C LEU A 259 21.08 -12.66 -16.46
N LYS A 260 21.04 -12.56 -17.79
CA LYS A 260 22.24 -12.70 -18.63
C LYS A 260 23.12 -11.44 -18.59
N HIS A 261 22.53 -10.26 -18.64
CA HIS A 261 23.28 -8.99 -18.70
C HIS A 261 23.76 -8.53 -17.31
N TYR A 262 22.93 -8.70 -16.28
CA TYR A 262 23.15 -8.28 -14.90
C TYR A 262 23.31 -9.48 -13.96
N LYS A 263 23.99 -10.53 -14.43
CA LYS A 263 24.17 -11.76 -13.67
C LYS A 263 24.79 -11.52 -12.29
N GLN A 264 25.80 -10.64 -12.23
CA GLN A 264 26.56 -10.36 -11.01
C GLN A 264 25.68 -9.68 -9.96
N GLU A 265 24.84 -8.73 -10.37
CA GLU A 265 23.91 -8.01 -9.49
C GLU A 265 22.85 -8.93 -8.86
N HIS A 266 22.50 -10.02 -9.55
CA HIS A 266 21.51 -11.00 -9.12
C HIS A 266 22.14 -12.24 -8.48
N THR A 267 23.47 -12.28 -8.35
CA THR A 267 24.19 -13.36 -7.69
C THR A 267 24.54 -12.96 -6.27
N PHE A 268 24.15 -13.79 -5.31
CA PHE A 268 24.30 -13.50 -3.88
C PHE A 268 25.01 -14.63 -3.17
N LEU A 269 25.79 -14.26 -2.15
CA LEU A 269 26.33 -15.21 -1.20
C LEU A 269 25.20 -15.69 -0.27
N THR A 270 24.88 -16.97 -0.35
CA THR A 270 23.92 -17.64 0.53
C THR A 270 24.57 -17.94 1.89
N PRO A 271 23.77 -18.19 2.95
CA PRO A 271 24.35 -18.40 4.28
C PRO A 271 25.12 -19.72 4.44
N ASP A 272 25.02 -20.66 3.49
CA ASP A 272 25.88 -21.84 3.40
C ASP A 272 27.20 -21.56 2.64
N GLY A 273 27.45 -20.30 2.27
CA GLY A 273 28.70 -19.82 1.68
C GLY A 273 28.79 -20.02 0.17
N ARG A 274 27.68 -20.29 -0.53
CA ARG A 274 27.65 -20.48 -1.99
C ARG A 274 27.21 -19.20 -2.69
N GLU A 275 27.76 -18.95 -3.87
CA GLU A 275 27.23 -17.91 -4.73
C GLU A 275 26.12 -18.49 -5.60
N GLU A 276 24.92 -17.94 -5.48
CA GLU A 276 23.76 -18.42 -6.23
C GLU A 276 23.03 -17.28 -6.93
N LEU A 277 22.50 -17.57 -8.12
CA LEU A 277 21.69 -16.64 -8.89
C LEU A 277 20.24 -16.63 -8.36
N PHE A 278 19.70 -15.46 -8.11
CA PHE A 278 18.34 -15.23 -7.64
C PHE A 278 17.53 -14.56 -8.75
N SER A 279 16.44 -15.21 -9.17
CA SER A 279 15.53 -14.68 -10.19
C SER A 279 14.22 -14.16 -9.60
N PHE A 280 13.67 -14.81 -8.58
CA PHE A 280 12.37 -14.45 -8.03
C PHE A 280 12.44 -13.24 -7.11
N HIS A 281 11.45 -12.37 -7.25
CA HIS A 281 11.26 -11.25 -6.34
C HIS A 281 9.79 -11.04 -6.00
N LEU A 282 9.53 -10.53 -4.80
CA LEU A 282 8.24 -9.90 -4.45
C LEU A 282 8.35 -8.39 -4.61
N ARG A 283 7.40 -7.79 -5.31
CA ARG A 283 7.26 -6.34 -5.37
C ARG A 283 6.54 -5.83 -4.11
N TYR A 284 7.00 -4.69 -3.60
CA TYR A 284 6.28 -3.92 -2.60
C TYR A 284 6.42 -2.43 -2.89
N THR A 285 5.41 -1.67 -2.46
CA THR A 285 5.32 -0.24 -2.74
C THR A 285 5.39 0.54 -1.44
N GLY A 286 6.55 1.14 -1.18
CA GLY A 286 6.81 1.98 -0.03
C GLY A 286 7.09 3.42 -0.45
N THR A 287 8.08 4.06 0.17
CA THR A 287 8.72 5.31 -0.28
C THR A 287 9.60 5.11 -1.53
N TYR A 288 9.60 3.91 -2.11
CA TYR A 288 10.26 3.53 -3.36
C TYR A 288 9.64 2.23 -3.88
N ALA A 289 9.77 1.95 -5.18
CA ALA A 289 9.51 0.63 -5.75
C ALA A 289 10.50 -0.41 -5.18
N GLY A 290 10.01 -1.17 -4.22
CA GLY A 290 10.77 -2.16 -3.48
C GLY A 290 10.68 -3.56 -4.09
N ARG A 291 11.75 -4.33 -3.88
CA ARG A 291 11.87 -5.73 -4.23
C ARG A 291 12.44 -6.52 -3.05
N ILE A 292 11.85 -7.68 -2.78
CA ILE A 292 12.45 -8.72 -1.92
C ILE A 292 12.87 -9.85 -2.84
N PHE A 293 14.17 -9.97 -3.12
CA PHE A 293 14.68 -11.09 -3.92
C PHE A 293 14.86 -12.32 -3.05
N PHE A 294 14.36 -13.44 -3.54
CA PHE A 294 14.40 -14.70 -2.82
C PHE A 294 14.61 -15.89 -3.76
N LYS A 295 15.06 -16.99 -3.17
CA LYS A 295 15.21 -18.28 -3.84
C LYS A 295 14.40 -19.34 -3.08
N PRO A 296 13.46 -20.03 -3.75
CA PRO A 296 12.75 -21.15 -3.14
C PRO A 296 13.71 -22.29 -2.76
N ASP A 297 13.58 -22.80 -1.54
CA ASP A 297 14.21 -24.04 -1.06
C ASP A 297 13.12 -24.96 -0.52
N VAL A 298 12.26 -25.40 -1.43
CA VAL A 298 11.04 -26.15 -1.08
C VAL A 298 11.38 -27.50 -0.45
N GLY A 299 12.54 -28.08 -0.77
CA GLY A 299 13.03 -29.32 -0.16
C GLY A 299 13.19 -29.21 1.36
N ASN A 300 13.49 -28.02 1.86
CA ASN A 300 13.61 -27.73 3.29
C ASN A 300 12.41 -26.91 3.83
N GLN A 301 11.33 -26.77 3.07
CA GLN A 301 10.16 -25.93 3.40
C GLN A 301 10.56 -24.49 3.75
N ARG A 302 11.50 -23.94 2.99
CA ARG A 302 12.10 -22.63 3.25
C ARG A 302 12.26 -21.83 1.97
N CYS A 303 12.59 -20.56 2.14
CA CYS A 303 13.23 -19.77 1.10
C CYS A 303 14.43 -19.01 1.67
N ILE A 304 15.34 -18.64 0.78
CA ILE A 304 16.47 -17.76 1.09
C ILE A 304 16.11 -16.36 0.60
N VAL A 305 16.22 -15.33 1.44
CA VAL A 305 16.03 -13.92 1.06
C VAL A 305 17.39 -13.24 1.01
N ALA A 306 17.76 -12.73 -0.17
CA ALA A 306 19.10 -12.20 -0.41
C ALA A 306 19.18 -10.68 -0.51
N HIS A 307 18.07 -10.02 -0.87
CA HIS A 307 18.00 -8.56 -0.99
C HIS A 307 16.61 -8.05 -0.60
N ILE A 308 16.59 -6.96 0.16
CA ILE A 308 15.39 -6.19 0.52
C ILE A 308 15.70 -4.72 0.27
N GLY A 309 15.00 -4.10 -0.67
CA GLY A 309 15.20 -2.67 -0.94
C GLY A 309 14.78 -2.29 -2.36
N LYS A 310 15.37 -1.22 -2.89
CA LYS A 310 15.10 -0.77 -4.26
C LYS A 310 15.35 -1.88 -5.29
N LYS A 311 14.66 -1.78 -6.43
CA LYS A 311 14.89 -2.63 -7.61
C LYS A 311 16.37 -2.67 -7.98
N LEU A 312 16.86 -3.86 -8.36
CA LEU A 312 18.20 -4.04 -8.89
C LEU A 312 18.27 -3.53 -10.33
N LYS A 313 19.50 -3.39 -10.86
CA LYS A 313 19.67 -3.06 -12.27
C LYS A 313 19.09 -4.17 -13.12
N ASN A 314 18.23 -3.81 -14.05
CA ASN A 314 17.64 -4.75 -14.99
C ASN A 314 17.71 -4.18 -16.42
N GLN A 315 17.48 -5.02 -17.42
CA GLN A 315 17.48 -4.57 -18.80
C GLN A 315 16.17 -3.83 -19.08
N THR A 316 16.26 -2.53 -19.35
CA THR A 316 15.15 -1.73 -19.90
C THR A 316 15.22 -1.81 -21.41
N TYR A 317 14.14 -2.27 -22.06
CA TYR A 317 14.01 -2.07 -23.50
C TYR A 317 13.71 -0.58 -23.73
N HIS A 318 14.43 0.07 -24.63
CA HIS A 318 14.24 1.48 -25.02
C HIS A 318 13.63 1.57 -26.40
#